data_AF-A0A961GPB7-F1
#
_entry.id   AF-A0A961GPB7-F1
#
_cell.length_a   1.000
_cell.length_b   1.000
_cell.length_c   1.000
_cell.angle_alpha   90.00
_cell.angle_beta   90.00
_cell.angle_gamma   90.00
#
_symmetry.space_group_name_H-M   'P 1'
#
loop_
_entity.id
_entity.type
_entity.pdbx_description
1 polymer ?
#
loop_
_entity_poly.entity_id
_entity_poly.type
_entity_poly.pdbx_seq_one_letter_code
_entity_poly.pdbx_strand_id
1 'polypeptide(L)'
;MNRKNVIRTLTVIAAVLLLGWLFFYFNDDTRGFKPVDTSVAVAQINADNVNTAQIDDREQQLRLELKSANDDTGDSAKVIAKYPTGYAVPLFDSLNGKGIKTNTTVNQPSMLGSLLVYMLPLLLLIALFVLFSRMQTGGRMGFGFGKSRAKQLTKDMPQTTFADVAGADEAVEELYEIKDFLQNPGRYQALGAKIPKGVLLYGPPGTGKTLLARAVAGEAGVPFFTISGSDFVEMFDGDGASRGRDLFEHAKANAPAIVFVDESDAVG
;
A
#
# COMPACT_ATOMS: atom_id res chain seq x y z
N MET A 1 10.62 8.67 -15.30
CA MET A 1 9.16 8.43 -15.09
C MET A 1 8.40 8.79 -16.36
N ASN A 2 7.88 7.81 -17.11
CA ASN A 2 7.21 8.10 -18.39
C ASN A 2 5.74 8.48 -18.16
N ARG A 3 5.49 9.76 -17.80
CA ARG A 3 4.16 10.31 -17.43
C ARG A 3 3.04 9.93 -18.42
N LYS A 4 3.37 9.82 -19.71
CA LYS A 4 2.43 9.41 -20.77
C LYS A 4 1.83 8.00 -20.54
N ASN A 5 2.60 7.07 -19.97
CA ASN A 5 2.14 5.70 -19.75
C ASN A 5 1.24 5.59 -18.52
N VAL A 6 1.52 6.36 -17.46
CA VAL A 6 0.69 6.42 -16.26
C VAL A 6 -0.67 7.05 -16.56
N ILE A 7 -0.68 8.16 -17.30
CA ILE A 7 -1.92 8.84 -17.71
C ILE A 7 -2.78 7.91 -18.56
N ARG A 8 -2.19 7.18 -19.51
CA ARG A 8 -2.91 6.18 -20.33
C ARG A 8 -3.56 5.07 -19.49
N THR A 9 -2.87 4.55 -18.48
CA THR A 9 -3.44 3.51 -17.61
C THR A 9 -4.58 4.07 -16.75
N LEU A 10 -4.45 5.29 -16.23
CA LEU A 10 -5.52 5.95 -15.47
C LEU A 10 -6.77 6.24 -16.33
N THR A 11 -6.58 6.69 -17.58
CA THR A 11 -7.72 6.93 -18.49
C THR A 11 -8.47 5.65 -18.83
N VAL A 12 -7.77 4.51 -18.94
CA VAL A 12 -8.41 3.21 -19.20
C VAL A 12 -9.24 2.78 -17.99
N ILE A 13 -8.71 2.93 -16.76
CA ILE A 13 -9.46 2.61 -15.53
C ILE A 13 -10.72 3.48 -15.42
N ALA A 14 -10.59 4.79 -15.65
CA ALA A 14 -11.73 5.71 -15.62
C ALA A 14 -12.80 5.35 -16.66
N ALA A 15 -12.38 4.95 -17.88
CA ALA A 15 -13.31 4.50 -18.93
C ALA A 15 -14.04 3.20 -18.54
N VAL A 16 -13.35 2.22 -17.96
CA VAL A 16 -13.96 0.96 -17.49
C VAL A 16 -14.95 1.22 -16.36
N LEU A 17 -14.62 2.09 -15.41
CA LEU A 17 -15.53 2.48 -14.34
C LEU A 17 -16.77 3.23 -14.86
N LEU A 18 -16.58 4.14 -15.81
CA LEU A 18 -17.70 4.84 -16.47
C LEU A 18 -18.60 3.87 -17.25
N LEU A 19 -18.02 2.93 -18.00
CA LEU A 19 -18.80 1.91 -18.72
C LEU A 19 -19.54 0.98 -17.76
N GLY A 20 -18.91 0.56 -16.66
CA GLY A 20 -19.57 -0.20 -15.62
C GLY A 20 -20.72 0.57 -14.98
N TRP A 21 -20.48 1.83 -14.61
CA TRP A 21 -21.52 2.70 -14.06
C TRP A 21 -22.67 2.92 -15.04
N LEU A 22 -22.38 3.18 -16.33
CA LEU A 22 -23.40 3.31 -17.38
C LEU A 22 -24.18 2.01 -17.56
N PHE A 23 -23.52 0.85 -17.52
CA PHE A 23 -24.20 -0.45 -17.60
C PHE A 23 -25.17 -0.66 -16.44
N PHE A 24 -24.73 -0.42 -15.19
CA PHE A 24 -25.62 -0.46 -14.03
C PHE A 24 -26.71 0.61 -14.09
N TYR A 25 -26.40 1.77 -14.64
CA TYR A 25 -27.37 2.84 -14.82
C TYR A 25 -28.45 2.43 -15.83
N PHE A 26 -28.11 1.86 -16.98
CA PHE A 26 -29.13 1.48 -17.97
C PHE A 26 -29.88 0.18 -17.63
N ASN A 27 -29.32 -0.69 -16.78
CA ASN A 27 -29.89 -1.99 -16.46
C ASN A 27 -30.74 -2.02 -15.17
N ASP A 28 -31.07 -0.86 -14.61
CA ASP A 28 -31.91 -0.74 -13.41
C ASP A 28 -33.38 -0.54 -13.80
N ASP A 29 -34.12 -1.66 -13.80
CA ASP A 29 -35.55 -1.70 -14.16
C ASP A 29 -36.47 -1.22 -13.02
N THR A 30 -35.94 -0.87 -11.84
CA THR A 30 -36.74 -0.40 -10.69
C THR A 30 -37.02 1.11 -10.73
N ARG A 31 -36.50 1.79 -11.76
CA ARG A 31 -36.60 3.24 -11.93
C ARG A 31 -38.03 3.70 -12.12
N GLY A 32 -38.43 4.68 -11.31
CA GLY A 32 -39.78 5.27 -11.34
C GLY A 32 -40.79 4.57 -10.42
N PHE A 33 -40.41 3.50 -9.72
CA PHE A 33 -41.21 2.93 -8.64
C PHE A 33 -40.80 3.55 -7.30
N LYS A 34 -41.81 3.96 -6.52
CA LYS A 34 -41.57 4.49 -5.17
C LYS A 34 -41.56 3.34 -4.15
N PRO A 35 -40.51 3.21 -3.32
CA PRO A 35 -40.48 2.20 -2.29
C PRO A 35 -41.55 2.49 -1.24
N VAL A 36 -42.38 1.49 -0.95
CA VAL A 36 -43.41 1.53 0.09
C VAL A 36 -43.33 0.27 0.95
N ASP A 37 -43.83 0.36 2.17
CA ASP A 37 -43.88 -0.79 3.07
C ASP A 37 -44.81 -1.88 2.54
N THR A 38 -44.50 -3.12 2.87
CA THR A 38 -45.31 -4.30 2.49
C THR A 38 -46.75 -4.17 2.95
N SER A 39 -46.97 -3.60 4.15
CA SER A 39 -48.30 -3.33 4.71
C SER A 39 -49.10 -2.37 3.84
N VAL A 40 -48.48 -1.30 3.34
CA VAL A 40 -49.10 -0.32 2.45
C VAL A 40 -49.45 -0.97 1.12
N ALA A 41 -48.53 -1.75 0.54
CA ALA A 41 -48.80 -2.49 -0.70
C ALA A 41 -49.96 -3.49 -0.56
N VAL A 42 -50.00 -4.26 0.53
CA VAL A 42 -51.09 -5.20 0.84
C VAL A 42 -52.40 -4.46 1.08
N ALA A 43 -52.38 -3.31 1.75
CA ALA A 43 -53.57 -2.47 1.95
C ALA A 43 -54.14 -1.97 0.61
N GLN A 44 -53.28 -1.54 -0.32
CA GLN A 44 -53.72 -1.10 -1.65
C GLN A 44 -54.30 -2.26 -2.49
N ILE A 45 -53.75 -3.47 -2.34
CA ILE A 45 -54.31 -4.69 -2.95
C ILE A 45 -55.68 -4.99 -2.36
N ASN A 46 -55.82 -4.92 -1.03
CA ASN A 46 -57.07 -5.18 -0.33
C ASN A 46 -58.15 -4.12 -0.64
N ALA A 47 -57.75 -2.88 -0.92
CA ALA A 47 -58.62 -1.78 -1.32
C ALA A 47 -59.01 -1.78 -2.82
N ASP A 48 -58.56 -2.75 -3.61
CA ASP A 48 -58.81 -2.85 -5.07
C ASP A 48 -58.29 -1.65 -5.91
N ASN A 49 -57.30 -0.95 -5.38
CA ASN A 49 -56.67 0.21 -6.02
C ASN A 49 -55.51 -0.18 -6.97
N VAL A 50 -55.44 -1.44 -7.41
CA VAL A 50 -54.34 -1.97 -8.23
C VAL A 50 -54.85 -2.24 -9.65
N ASN A 51 -54.13 -1.72 -10.65
CA ASN A 51 -54.40 -1.93 -12.07
C ASN A 51 -53.59 -3.12 -12.61
N THR A 52 -52.28 -3.11 -12.36
CA THR A 52 -51.35 -4.17 -12.78
C THR A 52 -50.48 -4.56 -11.60
N ALA A 53 -50.25 -5.86 -11.42
CA ALA A 53 -49.33 -6.37 -10.42
C ALA A 53 -48.27 -7.26 -11.09
N GLN A 54 -47.01 -7.05 -10.71
CA GLN A 54 -45.88 -7.84 -11.16
C GLN A 54 -45.12 -8.35 -9.94
N ILE A 55 -44.95 -9.67 -9.87
CA ILE A 55 -44.25 -10.35 -8.78
C ILE A 55 -42.88 -10.78 -9.30
N ASP A 56 -41.82 -10.21 -8.74
CA ASP A 56 -40.44 -10.57 -9.03
C ASP A 56 -39.94 -11.56 -7.97
N ASP A 57 -40.16 -12.85 -8.20
CA ASP A 57 -39.91 -13.92 -7.22
C ASP A 57 -38.43 -14.01 -6.78
N ARG A 58 -37.50 -13.82 -7.72
CA ARG A 58 -36.06 -13.85 -7.47
C ARG A 58 -35.59 -12.71 -6.58
N GLU A 59 -36.17 -11.52 -6.73
CA GLU A 59 -35.78 -10.32 -5.97
C GLU A 59 -36.66 -10.06 -4.75
N GLN A 60 -37.71 -10.88 -4.57
CA GLN A 60 -38.71 -10.75 -3.50
C GLN A 60 -39.39 -9.38 -3.50
N GLN A 61 -39.71 -8.91 -4.70
CA GLN A 61 -40.31 -7.58 -4.91
C GLN A 61 -41.68 -7.71 -5.56
N LEU A 62 -42.60 -6.89 -5.08
CA LEU A 62 -43.94 -6.71 -5.62
C LEU A 62 -44.04 -5.31 -6.20
N ARG A 63 -44.24 -5.23 -7.51
CA ARG A 63 -44.46 -3.99 -8.24
C ARG A 63 -45.94 -3.83 -8.52
N LEU A 64 -46.50 -2.69 -8.12
CA LEU A 64 -47.90 -2.37 -8.32
C LEU A 64 -48.01 -1.08 -9.12
N GLU A 65 -48.85 -1.10 -10.14
CA GLU A 65 -49.37 0.11 -10.78
C GLU A 65 -50.77 0.38 -10.22
N LEU A 66 -50.92 1.50 -9.53
CA LEU A 66 -52.14 1.89 -8.83
C LEU A 66 -53.09 2.64 -9.78
N LYS A 67 -54.40 2.49 -9.57
CA LYS A 67 -55.43 3.23 -10.32
C LYS A 67 -55.47 4.71 -9.88
N SER A 68 -55.18 4.99 -8.61
CA SER A 68 -55.09 6.34 -8.05
C SER A 68 -53.96 6.42 -7.03
N ALA A 69 -53.18 7.49 -7.12
CA ALA A 69 -52.11 7.76 -6.16
C ALA A 69 -52.70 8.24 -4.82
N ASN A 70 -52.10 7.82 -3.71
CA ASN A 70 -52.54 8.16 -2.36
C ASN A 70 -51.39 8.77 -1.53
N ASP A 71 -51.71 9.47 -0.45
CA ASP A 71 -50.73 10.13 0.45
C ASP A 71 -49.77 9.09 1.08
N ASP A 72 -50.29 7.90 1.43
CA ASP A 72 -49.50 6.77 1.93
C ASP A 72 -48.50 6.19 0.90
N THR A 73 -48.76 6.43 -0.39
CA THR A 73 -47.87 6.06 -1.50
C THR A 73 -47.02 7.25 -1.96
N GLY A 74 -47.13 8.37 -1.22
CA GLY A 74 -46.70 9.72 -1.54
C GLY A 74 -46.80 10.06 -3.01
N ASP A 75 -48.03 10.02 -3.51
CA ASP A 75 -48.49 10.51 -4.81
C ASP A 75 -47.88 9.82 -6.04
N SER A 76 -47.24 8.67 -5.87
CA SER A 76 -46.74 7.87 -7.00
C SER A 76 -47.74 6.77 -7.38
N ALA A 77 -48.15 6.76 -8.65
CA ALA A 77 -48.98 5.68 -9.22
C ALA A 77 -48.22 4.35 -9.40
N LYS A 78 -46.89 4.35 -9.22
CA LYS A 78 -46.03 3.16 -9.31
C LYS A 78 -45.32 2.95 -7.98
N VAL A 79 -45.62 1.83 -7.33
CA VAL A 79 -45.04 1.50 -6.02
C VAL A 79 -44.38 0.14 -6.04
N ILE A 80 -43.32 0.00 -5.24
CA ILE A 80 -42.57 -1.24 -5.09
C ILE A 80 -42.43 -1.58 -3.60
N ALA A 81 -42.76 -2.81 -3.25
CA ALA A 81 -42.64 -3.32 -1.89
C ALA A 81 -41.84 -4.61 -1.87
N LYS A 82 -41.06 -4.83 -0.82
CA LYS A 82 -40.36 -6.10 -0.58
C LYS A 82 -41.24 -7.00 0.28
N TYR A 83 -41.27 -8.30 0.01
CA TYR A 83 -42.04 -9.24 0.83
C TYR A 83 -41.14 -10.37 1.38
N PRO A 84 -41.43 -10.93 2.56
CA PRO A 84 -40.67 -12.05 3.11
C PRO A 84 -40.77 -13.33 2.27
N THR A 85 -39.72 -14.15 2.30
CA THR A 85 -39.69 -15.50 1.71
C THR A 85 -40.95 -16.31 2.07
N GLY A 86 -41.64 -16.87 1.07
CA GLY A 86 -42.85 -17.69 1.27
C GLY A 86 -44.17 -16.91 1.25
N TYR A 87 -44.14 -15.57 1.25
CA TYR A 87 -45.35 -14.74 1.13
C TYR A 87 -45.80 -14.50 -0.32
N ALA A 88 -45.04 -15.00 -1.30
CA ALA A 88 -45.37 -14.89 -2.73
C ALA A 88 -46.68 -15.60 -3.11
N VAL A 89 -46.91 -16.81 -2.58
CA VAL A 89 -48.10 -17.62 -2.90
C VAL A 89 -49.39 -16.97 -2.35
N PRO A 90 -49.47 -16.57 -1.07
CA PRO A 90 -50.63 -15.83 -0.56
C PRO A 90 -50.89 -14.52 -1.30
N LEU A 91 -49.85 -13.79 -1.72
CA LEU A 91 -50.00 -12.56 -2.50
C LEU A 91 -50.52 -12.85 -3.90
N PHE A 92 -50.01 -13.87 -4.57
CA PHE A 92 -50.48 -14.29 -5.90
C PHE A 92 -51.94 -14.73 -5.87
N ASP A 93 -52.35 -15.51 -4.86
CA ASP A 93 -53.73 -15.91 -4.65
C ASP A 93 -54.65 -14.73 -4.37
N SER A 94 -54.19 -13.75 -3.58
CA SER A 94 -54.94 -12.53 -3.28
C SER A 94 -55.13 -11.63 -4.51
N LEU A 95 -54.14 -11.60 -5.42
CA LEU A 95 -54.20 -10.84 -6.67
C LEU A 95 -55.09 -11.53 -7.72
N ASN A 96 -55.00 -12.86 -7.82
CA ASN A 96 -55.86 -13.67 -8.71
C ASN A 96 -57.32 -13.69 -8.28
N GLY A 97 -57.58 -13.77 -6.96
CA GLY A 97 -58.94 -13.72 -6.41
C GLY A 97 -59.68 -12.42 -6.73
N LYS A 98 -58.94 -11.36 -7.10
CA LYS A 98 -59.47 -10.06 -7.52
C LYS A 98 -59.44 -9.82 -9.03
N GLY A 99 -58.98 -10.79 -9.82
CA GLY A 99 -58.95 -10.70 -11.28
C GLY A 99 -57.95 -9.66 -11.84
N ILE A 100 -56.94 -9.27 -11.05
CA ILE A 100 -55.90 -8.33 -11.49
C ILE A 100 -55.00 -9.02 -12.51
N LYS A 101 -54.62 -8.33 -13.59
CA LYS A 101 -53.67 -8.88 -14.57
C LYS A 101 -52.29 -9.02 -13.93
N THR A 102 -51.97 -10.24 -13.49
CA THR A 102 -50.66 -10.59 -12.94
C THR A 102 -49.71 -10.94 -14.07
N ASN A 103 -48.60 -10.21 -14.19
CA ASN A 103 -47.50 -10.61 -15.08
C ASN A 103 -46.32 -11.10 -14.24
N THR A 104 -45.96 -12.37 -14.37
CA THR A 104 -44.82 -12.94 -13.65
C THR A 104 -43.63 -12.97 -14.58
N THR A 105 -42.73 -12.00 -14.45
CA THR A 105 -41.48 -11.99 -15.22
C THR A 105 -40.37 -12.59 -14.38
N VAL A 106 -39.84 -13.72 -14.81
CA VAL A 106 -38.58 -14.22 -14.26
C VAL A 106 -37.46 -13.45 -14.96
N ASN A 107 -36.96 -12.37 -14.34
CA ASN A 107 -35.82 -11.64 -14.87
C ASN A 107 -34.58 -12.56 -14.82
N GLN A 108 -34.24 -13.15 -15.96
CA GLN A 108 -33.04 -13.95 -16.09
C GLN A 108 -31.88 -12.99 -16.35
N PRO A 109 -30.94 -12.83 -15.40
CA PRO A 109 -29.79 -12.02 -15.69
C PRO A 109 -29.04 -12.66 -16.86
N SER A 110 -28.74 -11.85 -17.88
CA SER A 110 -27.96 -12.31 -19.02
C SER A 110 -26.67 -12.95 -18.50
N MET A 111 -26.40 -14.21 -18.85
CA MET A 111 -25.22 -14.94 -18.35
C MET A 111 -23.93 -14.18 -18.65
N LEU A 112 -23.84 -13.57 -19.84
CA LEU A 112 -22.73 -12.72 -20.26
C LEU A 112 -22.63 -11.44 -19.41
N GLY A 113 -23.76 -10.78 -19.13
CA GLY A 113 -23.81 -9.59 -18.28
C GLY A 113 -23.36 -9.88 -16.86
N SER A 114 -23.80 -11.01 -16.29
CA SER A 114 -23.37 -11.47 -14.96
C SER A 114 -21.88 -11.76 -14.92
N LEU A 115 -21.35 -12.46 -15.94
CA LEU A 115 -19.93 -12.76 -16.06
C LEU A 115 -19.10 -11.47 -16.13
N LEU A 116 -19.51 -10.49 -16.94
CA LEU A 116 -18.81 -9.20 -17.06
C LEU A 116 -18.80 -8.43 -15.73
N VAL A 117 -19.93 -8.40 -15.01
CA VAL A 117 -20.02 -7.75 -13.70
C VAL A 117 -19.08 -8.40 -12.68
N TYR A 118 -19.00 -9.73 -12.65
CA TYR A 118 -18.05 -10.44 -11.77
C TYR A 118 -16.60 -10.31 -12.22
N MET A 119 -16.34 -10.10 -13.51
CA MET A 119 -14.99 -9.87 -14.04
C MET A 119 -14.50 -8.44 -13.83
N LEU A 120 -15.39 -7.46 -13.63
CA LEU A 120 -15.01 -6.06 -13.48
C LEU A 120 -14.09 -5.82 -12.26
N PRO A 121 -14.38 -6.34 -11.04
CA PRO A 121 -13.46 -6.25 -9.90
C PRO A 121 -12.10 -6.92 -10.17
N LEU A 122 -12.08 -8.06 -10.86
CA LEU A 122 -10.85 -8.78 -11.20
C LEU A 122 -10.00 -7.99 -12.21
N LEU A 123 -10.64 -7.45 -13.26
CA LEU A 123 -9.97 -6.62 -14.26
C LEU A 123 -9.44 -5.32 -13.65
N LEU A 124 -10.16 -4.73 -12.69
CA LEU A 124 -9.70 -3.57 -11.95
C LEU A 124 -8.46 -3.92 -11.11
N LEU A 125 -8.45 -5.06 -10.41
CA LEU A 125 -7.27 -5.54 -9.69
C LEU A 125 -6.08 -5.78 -10.62
N ILE A 126 -6.29 -6.38 -11.80
CA ILE A 126 -5.22 -6.58 -12.78
C ILE A 126 -4.70 -5.25 -13.30
N ALA A 127 -5.59 -4.30 -13.64
CA ALA A 127 -5.19 -2.97 -14.10
C ALA A 127 -4.41 -2.20 -13.02
N LEU A 128 -4.83 -2.30 -11.76
CA LEU A 128 -4.17 -1.71 -10.61
C LEU A 128 -2.83 -2.40 -10.30
N PHE A 129 -2.77 -3.72 -10.40
CA PHE A 129 -1.54 -4.49 -10.27
C PHE A 129 -0.53 -4.08 -11.34
N VAL A 130 -0.94 -4.00 -12.61
CA VAL A 130 -0.09 -3.52 -13.70
C VAL A 130 0.34 -2.06 -13.49
N LEU A 131 -0.51 -1.21 -12.93
CA LEU A 131 -0.15 0.17 -12.55
C LEU A 131 0.93 0.17 -11.46
N PHE A 132 0.75 -0.59 -10.38
CA PHE A 132 1.72 -0.72 -9.29
C PHE A 132 3.03 -1.35 -9.76
N SER A 133 2.98 -2.40 -10.56
CA SER A 133 4.17 -3.03 -11.15
C SER A 133 4.94 -2.05 -12.03
N ARG A 134 4.24 -1.21 -12.81
CA ARG A 134 4.86 -0.15 -13.65
C ARG A 134 5.37 1.03 -12.82
N MET A 135 4.76 1.35 -11.69
CA MET A 135 5.28 2.34 -10.74
C MET A 135 6.55 1.84 -10.04
N GLN A 136 6.61 0.54 -9.73
CA GLN A 136 7.74 -0.07 -9.05
C GLN A 136 8.99 -0.20 -9.95
N THR A 137 8.84 -0.28 -11.28
CA THR A 137 9.98 -0.30 -12.23
C THR A 137 10.65 1.08 -12.40
N GLY A 138 10.18 2.12 -11.73
CA GLY A 138 10.64 3.52 -11.87
C GLY A 138 11.43 4.11 -10.70
N GLY A 139 11.85 3.28 -9.73
CA GLY A 139 12.63 3.70 -8.57
C GLY A 139 11.78 4.29 -7.44
N ARG A 140 11.88 3.68 -6.25
CA ARG A 140 11.19 4.05 -4.99
C ARG A 140 9.69 3.74 -4.90
N MET A 141 9.35 2.46 -4.82
CA MET A 141 8.63 1.83 -3.70
C MET A 141 8.19 0.44 -4.14
N GLY A 142 8.85 -0.58 -3.61
CA GLY A 142 8.42 -1.96 -3.73
C GLY A 142 7.95 -2.46 -2.37
N PHE A 143 6.91 -3.27 -2.36
CA PHE A 143 6.54 -4.15 -1.24
C PHE A 143 7.69 -5.14 -1.00
N GLY A 144 8.74 -4.68 -0.33
CA GLY A 144 9.86 -5.50 0.13
C GLY A 144 9.48 -6.20 1.43
N PHE A 145 8.65 -7.23 1.33
CA PHE A 145 8.53 -8.24 2.37
C PHE A 145 9.71 -9.20 2.15
N GLY A 146 10.79 -9.07 2.92
CA GLY A 146 11.90 -10.04 2.90
C GLY A 146 13.32 -9.50 2.68
N LYS A 147 13.51 -8.18 2.57
CA LYS A 147 14.81 -7.58 2.89
C LYS A 147 14.56 -6.54 3.95
N SER A 148 15.11 -6.79 5.14
CA SER A 148 15.20 -5.82 6.22
C SER A 148 15.43 -4.45 5.61
N ARG A 149 14.50 -3.53 5.85
CA ARG A 149 14.77 -2.10 5.72
C ARG A 149 15.71 -1.75 6.87
N ALA A 150 16.92 -2.31 6.85
CA ALA A 150 18.03 -1.73 7.56
C ALA A 150 18.06 -0.29 7.07
N LYS A 151 17.64 0.61 7.97
CA LYS A 151 17.76 2.05 7.88
C LYS A 151 19.04 2.30 7.10
N GLN A 152 18.93 2.79 5.86
CA GLN A 152 20.07 2.92 4.95
C GLN A 152 21.21 3.48 5.78
N LEU A 153 22.22 2.65 6.06
CA LEU A 153 23.35 3.05 6.88
C LEU A 153 23.89 4.29 6.22
N THR A 154 23.65 5.43 6.88
CA THR A 154 23.74 6.73 6.23
C THR A 154 25.19 6.90 5.86
N LYS A 155 25.48 6.91 4.55
CA LYS A 155 26.77 7.30 4.02
C LYS A 155 26.98 8.75 4.44
N ASP A 156 27.68 8.97 5.54
CA ASP A 156 28.05 10.31 6.00
C ASP A 156 29.40 10.66 5.36
N MET A 157 29.48 11.88 4.83
CA MET A 157 30.75 12.48 4.41
C MET A 157 31.05 13.58 5.40
N PRO A 158 31.69 13.24 6.54
CA PRO A 158 31.94 14.20 7.59
C PRO A 158 32.81 15.34 7.05
N GLN A 159 32.45 16.57 7.43
CA GLN A 159 33.21 17.79 7.12
C GLN A 159 34.14 18.20 8.26
N THR A 160 34.13 17.43 9.36
CA THR A 160 35.01 17.62 10.52
C THR A 160 36.43 17.25 10.13
N THR A 161 37.39 18.08 10.53
CA THR A 161 38.82 17.95 10.19
C THR A 161 39.67 17.83 11.45
N PHE A 162 40.99 17.62 11.33
CA PHE A 162 41.87 17.60 12.51
C PHE A 162 41.93 18.96 13.21
N ALA A 163 41.63 20.05 12.52
CA ALA A 163 41.53 21.38 13.11
C ALA A 163 40.37 21.50 14.12
N ASP A 164 39.35 20.64 14.03
CA ASP A 164 38.20 20.63 14.95
C ASP A 164 38.46 19.81 16.22
N VAL A 165 39.62 19.16 16.34
CA VAL A 165 40.02 18.36 17.50
C VAL A 165 41.08 19.11 18.30
N ALA A 166 40.82 19.31 19.60
CA ALA A 166 41.74 19.99 20.51
C ALA A 166 42.21 19.06 21.63
N GLY A 167 43.48 19.18 22.03
CA GLY A 167 44.03 18.53 23.21
C GLY A 167 44.39 17.05 23.05
N ALA A 168 44.48 16.55 21.82
CA ALA A 168 44.79 15.16 21.49
C ALA A 168 45.92 15.07 20.44
N ASP A 169 46.92 15.94 20.54
CA ASP A 169 47.95 16.15 19.50
C ASP A 169 48.72 14.86 19.16
N GLU A 170 49.08 14.05 20.17
CA GLU A 170 49.75 12.75 20.00
C GLU A 170 48.89 11.77 19.19
N ALA A 171 47.59 11.66 19.51
CA ALA A 171 46.66 10.79 18.80
C ALA A 171 46.38 11.28 17.37
N VAL A 172 46.34 12.60 17.17
CA VAL A 172 46.19 13.20 15.84
C VAL A 172 47.42 12.88 14.98
N GLU A 173 48.65 12.96 15.53
CA GLU A 173 49.89 12.61 14.83
C GLU A 173 49.92 11.15 14.38
N GLU A 174 49.50 10.20 15.23
CA GLU A 174 49.39 8.79 14.82
C GLU A 174 48.31 8.58 13.73
N LEU A 175 47.18 9.28 13.84
CA LEU A 175 46.09 9.18 12.87
C LEU A 175 46.38 9.88 11.54
N TYR A 176 47.36 10.80 11.49
CA TYR A 176 47.85 11.39 10.24
C TYR A 176 48.40 10.32 9.28
N GLU A 177 49.05 9.28 9.82
CA GLU A 177 49.52 8.15 9.02
C GLU A 177 48.34 7.43 8.37
N ILE A 178 47.30 7.13 9.16
CA ILE A 178 46.04 6.49 8.70
C ILE A 178 45.36 7.30 7.60
N LYS A 179 45.33 8.62 7.73
CA LYS A 179 44.81 9.52 6.70
C LYS A 179 45.62 9.41 5.39
N ASP A 180 46.95 9.44 5.46
CA ASP A 180 47.80 9.32 4.27
C ASP A 180 47.65 7.95 3.58
N PHE A 181 47.49 6.87 4.35
CA PHE A 181 47.14 5.55 3.81
C PHE A 181 45.83 5.56 3.03
N LEU A 182 44.79 6.22 3.56
CA LEU A 182 43.47 6.27 2.93
C LEU A 182 43.47 7.11 1.65
N GLN A 183 44.29 8.17 1.60
CA GLN A 183 44.44 9.01 0.39
C GLN A 183 45.33 8.34 -0.68
N ASN A 184 46.38 7.64 -0.27
CA ASN A 184 47.40 7.09 -1.17
C ASN A 184 47.63 5.57 -1.00
N PRO A 185 46.59 4.71 -1.08
CA PRO A 185 46.73 3.29 -0.74
C PRO A 185 47.71 2.54 -1.66
N GLY A 186 47.81 2.94 -2.94
CA GLY A 186 48.72 2.32 -3.91
C GLY A 186 50.20 2.51 -3.57
N ARG A 187 50.59 3.66 -2.98
CA ARG A 187 51.98 3.95 -2.61
C ARG A 187 52.48 2.97 -1.54
N TYR A 188 51.64 2.69 -0.54
CA TYR A 188 51.98 1.81 0.56
C TYR A 188 51.96 0.34 0.16
N GLN A 189 51.03 -0.07 -0.72
CA GLN A 189 51.03 -1.42 -1.28
C GLN A 189 52.29 -1.70 -2.12
N ALA A 190 52.76 -0.73 -2.90
CA ALA A 190 53.98 -0.86 -3.70
C ALA A 190 55.25 -1.02 -2.84
N LEU A 191 55.26 -0.40 -1.65
CA LEU A 191 56.35 -0.53 -0.66
C LEU A 191 56.28 -1.84 0.14
N GLY A 192 55.27 -2.68 -0.09
CA GLY A 192 55.04 -3.91 0.68
C GLY A 192 54.57 -3.67 2.12
N ALA A 193 54.15 -2.44 2.45
CA ALA A 193 53.67 -2.09 3.78
C ALA A 193 52.31 -2.75 4.03
N LYS A 194 52.16 -3.39 5.19
CA LYS A 194 50.90 -4.02 5.61
C LYS A 194 49.99 -2.96 6.21
N ILE A 195 48.90 -2.65 5.53
CA ILE A 195 47.91 -1.67 5.99
C ILE A 195 47.27 -2.16 7.31
N PRO A 196 47.25 -1.35 8.38
CA PRO A 196 46.52 -1.67 9.60
C PRO A 196 45.05 -1.93 9.28
N LYS A 197 44.51 -3.06 9.75
CA LYS A 197 43.12 -3.45 9.44
C LYS A 197 42.09 -2.80 10.38
N GLY A 198 42.53 -2.22 11.49
CA GLY A 198 41.69 -1.58 12.48
C GLY A 198 42.53 -0.82 13.49
N VAL A 199 41.95 0.22 14.06
CA VAL A 199 42.53 1.06 15.13
C VAL A 199 41.53 1.05 16.28
N LEU A 200 42.01 0.84 17.50
CA LEU A 200 41.18 0.89 18.71
C LEU A 200 41.47 2.19 19.45
N LEU A 201 40.47 3.07 19.50
CA LEU A 201 40.50 4.27 20.33
C LEU A 201 39.92 3.93 21.71
N TYR A 202 40.73 4.05 22.76
CA TYR A 202 40.30 3.81 24.13
C TYR A 202 40.51 5.05 25.01
N GLY A 203 39.73 5.15 26.08
CA GLY A 203 39.80 6.26 27.04
C GLY A 203 38.45 6.56 27.67
N PRO A 204 38.41 7.41 28.70
CA PRO A 204 37.17 7.80 29.38
C PRO A 204 36.06 8.29 28.42
N PRO A 205 34.77 8.18 28.78
CA PRO A 205 33.70 8.78 27.99
C PRO A 205 33.90 10.30 27.89
N GLY A 206 33.57 10.88 26.74
CA GLY A 206 33.69 12.33 26.50
C GLY A 206 35.06 12.83 26.03
N THR A 207 36.07 11.97 25.84
CA THR A 207 37.40 12.36 25.32
C THR A 207 37.49 12.55 23.80
N GLY A 208 36.35 12.64 23.11
CA GLY A 208 36.34 12.93 21.67
C GLY A 208 36.72 11.77 20.74
N LYS A 209 36.69 10.50 21.19
CA LYS A 209 36.99 9.32 20.34
C LYS A 209 36.20 9.30 19.02
N THR A 210 34.89 9.50 19.09
CA THR A 210 34.00 9.55 17.92
C THR A 210 34.29 10.78 17.04
N LEU A 211 34.70 11.89 17.65
CA LEU A 211 35.09 13.12 16.93
C LEU A 211 36.40 12.92 16.17
N LEU A 212 37.41 12.31 16.81
CA LEU A 212 38.68 11.93 16.17
C LEU A 212 38.45 11.01 14.98
N ALA A 213 37.64 9.96 15.12
CA ALA A 213 37.33 9.05 14.01
C ALA A 213 36.64 9.77 12.83
N ARG A 214 35.72 10.69 13.12
CA ARG A 214 35.07 11.53 12.10
C ARG A 214 36.05 12.51 11.44
N ALA A 215 36.98 13.07 12.20
CA ALA A 215 38.03 13.97 11.70
C ALA A 215 38.95 13.26 10.70
N VAL A 216 39.37 12.02 10.98
CA VAL A 216 40.18 11.22 10.04
C VAL A 216 39.45 10.99 8.72
N ALA A 217 38.15 10.66 8.77
CA ALA A 217 37.35 10.47 7.56
C ALA A 217 37.19 11.75 6.75
N GLY A 218 36.96 12.89 7.41
CA GLY A 218 36.83 14.18 6.74
C GLY A 218 38.15 14.65 6.12
N GLU A 219 39.28 14.48 6.82
CA GLU A 219 40.62 14.77 6.33
C GLU A 219 41.03 13.91 5.13
N ALA A 220 40.66 12.63 5.16
CA ALA A 220 40.91 11.72 4.04
C ALA A 220 39.88 11.90 2.90
N GLY A 221 38.76 12.59 3.13
CA GLY A 221 37.67 12.76 2.16
C GLY A 221 36.93 11.45 1.83
N VAL A 222 36.92 10.50 2.77
CA VAL A 222 36.36 9.16 2.55
C VAL A 222 35.00 8.98 3.24
N PRO A 223 34.14 8.07 2.74
CA PRO A 223 32.88 7.77 3.41
C PRO A 223 33.08 7.25 4.84
N PHE A 224 32.26 7.74 5.77
CA PHE A 224 32.22 7.32 7.16
C PHE A 224 30.95 6.53 7.45
N PHE A 225 31.12 5.27 7.82
CA PHE A 225 30.06 4.37 8.24
C PHE A 225 30.14 4.19 9.76
N THR A 226 29.01 4.22 10.45
CA THR A 226 28.95 4.07 11.91
C THR A 226 27.92 3.04 12.32
N ILE A 227 28.25 2.24 13.33
CA ILE A 227 27.36 1.28 13.99
C ILE A 227 27.67 1.29 15.49
N SER A 228 26.67 1.08 16.34
CA SER A 228 26.92 0.87 17.78
C SER A 228 27.17 -0.61 18.04
N GLY A 229 28.11 -0.93 18.92
CA GLY A 229 28.39 -2.28 19.39
C GLY A 229 27.16 -2.91 20.05
N SER A 230 26.37 -2.10 20.76
CA SER A 230 25.07 -2.50 21.32
C SER A 230 24.10 -3.03 20.26
N ASP A 231 24.16 -2.52 19.02
CA ASP A 231 23.27 -2.93 17.92
C ASP A 231 23.52 -4.37 17.47
N PHE A 232 24.68 -4.95 17.82
CA PHE A 232 24.99 -6.35 17.55
C PHE A 232 24.43 -7.31 18.62
N VAL A 233 24.08 -6.79 19.80
CA VAL A 233 23.67 -7.58 20.99
C VAL A 233 22.15 -7.55 21.18
N GLU A 234 21.39 -6.79 20.38
CA GLU A 234 19.93 -6.72 20.46
C GLU A 234 19.31 -8.14 20.54
N MET A 235 18.56 -8.38 21.62
CA MET A 235 18.21 -9.71 22.16
C MET A 235 17.20 -10.53 21.31
N PHE A 236 16.84 -10.08 20.11
CA PHE A 236 15.79 -10.73 19.31
C PHE A 236 16.23 -10.92 17.86
N ASP A 237 16.32 -12.20 17.49
CA ASP A 237 16.46 -12.78 16.14
C ASP A 237 17.68 -12.33 15.33
N GLY A 238 18.62 -13.25 15.04
CA GLY A 238 19.42 -13.47 13.81
C GLY A 238 19.95 -12.33 12.92
N ASP A 239 19.61 -11.07 13.18
CA ASP A 239 19.72 -9.89 12.34
C ASP A 239 20.91 -9.00 12.77
N GLY A 240 21.43 -9.16 13.99
CA GLY A 240 22.63 -8.43 14.44
C GLY A 240 23.86 -8.79 13.60
N ALA A 241 24.10 -10.08 13.36
CA ALA A 241 25.21 -10.56 12.55
C ALA A 241 25.05 -10.23 11.05
N SER A 242 23.81 -10.20 10.53
CA SER A 242 23.54 -9.82 9.15
C SER A 242 23.79 -8.32 8.92
N ARG A 243 23.39 -7.45 9.85
CA ARG A 243 23.69 -6.00 9.81
C ARG A 243 25.19 -5.71 9.76
N GLY A 244 25.98 -6.43 10.58
CA GLY A 244 27.43 -6.34 10.55
C GLY A 244 28.02 -6.69 9.20
N ARG A 245 27.60 -7.82 8.64
CA ARG A 245 28.07 -8.27 7.32
C ARG A 245 27.68 -7.28 6.22
N ASP A 246 26.43 -6.84 6.19
CA ASP A 246 25.91 -5.90 5.21
C ASP A 246 26.65 -4.55 5.29
N LEU A 247 26.93 -4.06 6.51
CA LEU A 247 27.75 -2.86 6.72
C LEU A 247 29.14 -2.98 6.09
N PHE A 248 29.83 -4.09 6.36
CA PHE A 248 31.16 -4.33 5.77
C PHE A 248 31.11 -4.52 4.25
N GLU A 249 30.05 -5.13 3.71
CA GLU A 249 29.85 -5.24 2.25
C GLU A 249 29.64 -3.85 1.62
N HIS A 250 28.81 -3.00 2.22
CA HIS A 250 28.59 -1.63 1.75
C HIS A 250 29.86 -0.76 1.86
N ALA A 251 30.63 -0.91 2.93
CA ALA A 251 31.90 -0.20 3.10
C ALA A 251 32.94 -0.63 2.05
N LYS A 252 33.06 -1.94 1.78
CA LYS A 252 33.93 -2.47 0.71
C LYS A 252 33.56 -1.95 -0.67
N ALA A 253 32.26 -1.85 -0.97
CA ALA A 253 31.78 -1.30 -2.24
C ALA A 253 32.07 0.21 -2.40
N ASN A 254 32.33 0.92 -1.30
CA ASN A 254 32.67 2.35 -1.28
C ASN A 254 34.14 2.60 -0.90
N ALA A 255 35.03 1.59 -1.00
CA ALA A 255 36.42 1.73 -0.61
C ALA A 255 37.17 2.78 -1.46
N PRO A 256 38.08 3.57 -0.87
CA PRO A 256 38.47 3.60 0.56
C PRO A 256 37.37 4.22 1.44
N ALA A 257 37.10 3.62 2.60
CA ALA A 257 36.07 4.05 3.55
C ALA A 257 36.46 3.69 5.00
N ILE A 258 35.89 4.39 5.97
CA ILE A 258 36.06 4.11 7.41
C ILE A 258 34.78 3.51 7.96
N VAL A 259 34.91 2.42 8.73
CA VAL A 259 33.84 1.83 9.53
C VAL A 259 34.16 2.07 11.00
N PHE A 260 33.33 2.82 11.68
CA PHE A 260 33.43 3.13 13.10
C PHE A 260 32.42 2.30 13.88
N VAL A 261 32.93 1.50 14.81
CA VAL A 261 32.14 0.72 15.76
C VAL A 261 32.26 1.41 17.12
N ASP A 262 31.20 2.08 17.55
CA ASP A 262 31.14 2.64 18.91
C ASP A 262 30.82 1.53 19.92
N GLU A 263 31.11 1.71 21.21
CA GLU A 263 30.76 0.74 22.27
C GLU A 263 31.16 -0.72 21.93
N SER A 264 32.36 -0.93 21.38
CA SER A 264 32.82 -2.26 20.95
C SER A 264 32.88 -3.28 22.09
N ASP A 265 32.94 -2.80 23.34
CA ASP A 265 32.88 -3.61 24.55
C ASP A 265 31.54 -4.32 24.77
N ALA A 266 30.46 -3.87 24.12
CA ALA A 266 29.20 -4.60 24.10
C ALA A 266 29.29 -5.91 23.31
N VAL A 267 30.15 -5.97 22.28
CA VAL A 267 30.34 -7.14 21.40
C VAL A 267 31.39 -8.08 22.00
N GLY A 268 31.07 -8.68 23.14
CA GLY A 268 31.90 -9.67 23.84
C GLY A 268 31.59 -11.10 23.45
#